data_AF-A0A970ZP36-F1
#
_entry.id   AF-A0A970ZP36-F1
#
_cell.length_a   1.000
_cell.length_b   1.000
_cell.length_c   1.000
_cell.angle_alpha   90.00
_cell.angle_beta   90.00
_cell.angle_gamma   90.00
#
_symmetry.space_group_name_H-M   'P 1'
#
loop_
_entity.id
_entity.type
_entity.pdbx_description
1 polymer ?
#
loop_
_entity_poly.entity_id
_entity_poly.type
_entity_poly.pdbx_seq_one_letter_code
_entity_poly.pdbx_strand_id
1 'polypeptide(L)' 'MPREVIVLECTEAKAEGARPSIYVSTRNKKSLRTPGRLEKVKFNPYLKRRTLHREKR' A
#
# COMPACT_ATOMS: atom_id res chain seq x y z
N MET A 1 5.23 1.54 -21.64
CA MET A 1 4.47 0.43 -21.00
C MET A 1 3.39 1.03 -20.13
N PRO A 2 2.14 0.56 -20.19
CA PRO A 2 1.07 1.09 -19.35
C PRO A 2 1.45 0.88 -17.87
N ARG A 3 1.44 1.97 -17.10
CA ARG A 3 1.60 1.93 -15.65
C ARG A 3 0.24 1.60 -15.05
N GLU A 4 0.17 0.53 -14.28
CA GLU A 4 -1.07 0.10 -13.62
C GLU A 4 -1.27 0.97 -12.38
N VAL A 5 -2.49 1.50 -12.22
CA VAL A 5 -2.86 2.24 -11.01
C VAL A 5 -3.25 1.22 -9.95
N ILE A 6 -2.62 1.31 -8.80
CA ILE A 6 -2.80 0.39 -7.69
C ILE A 6 -3.16 1.15 -6.42
N VAL A 7 -3.89 0.48 -5.54
CA VAL A 7 -4.27 1.00 -4.23
C VAL A 7 -3.45 0.27 -3.16
N LEU A 8 -2.80 1.04 -2.28
CA LEU A 8 -2.07 0.53 -1.12
C LEU A 8 -2.89 0.80 0.14
N GLU A 9 -3.27 -0.25 0.85
CA GLU A 9 -4.06 -0.19 2.09
C GLU A 9 -3.20 -0.58 3.31
N CYS A 10 -3.36 0.13 4.43
CA CYS A 10 -2.70 -0.19 5.70
C CYS A 10 -3.20 -1.55 6.24
N THR A 11 -2.26 -2.44 6.59
CA THR A 11 -2.58 -3.78 7.12
C THR A 11 -2.80 -3.78 8.63
N GLU A 12 -2.20 -2.84 9.36
CA GLU A 12 -2.21 -2.80 10.83
C GLU A 12 -3.49 -2.17 11.39
N ALA A 13 -4.04 -1.18 10.70
CA ALA A 13 -5.16 -0.38 11.21
C ALA A 13 -6.41 -1.21 11.55
N LYS A 14 -6.68 -2.27 10.77
CA LYS A 14 -7.85 -3.14 11.00
C LYS A 14 -7.75 -3.92 12.31
N ALA A 15 -6.55 -4.33 12.71
CA ALA A 15 -6.32 -5.04 13.97
C ALA A 15 -6.48 -4.11 15.19
N GLU A 16 -6.11 -2.83 15.03
CA GLU A 16 -6.20 -1.82 16.08
C GLU A 16 -7.58 -1.13 16.14
N GLY A 17 -8.55 -1.56 15.34
CA GLY A 17 -9.89 -0.96 15.27
C GLY A 17 -9.91 0.46 14.66
N ALA A 18 -8.80 0.90 14.05
CA ALA A 18 -8.66 2.19 13.41
C ALA A 18 -9.00 2.10 11.91
N ARG A 19 -9.32 3.25 11.30
CA ARG A 19 -9.53 3.32 9.84
C ARG A 19 -8.20 3.07 9.11
N PRO A 20 -8.16 2.18 8.10
CA PRO A 20 -6.95 2.00 7.30
C PRO A 20 -6.69 3.21 6.42
N SER A 21 -5.44 3.64 6.37
CA SER A 21 -4.97 4.62 5.40
C SER A 21 -4.83 4.01 4.02
N ILE A 22 -5.28 4.75 3.01
CA ILE A 22 -5.35 4.31 1.62
C ILE A 22 -4.53 5.27 0.77
N TYR A 23 -3.64 4.72 -0.06
CA TYR A 23 -2.81 5.49 -0.99
C TYR A 23 -2.97 4.98 -2.42
N VAL A 24 -3.08 5.89 -3.37
CA VAL A 24 -3.04 5.56 -4.80
C VAL A 24 -1.60 5.67 -5.28
N SER A 25 -1.12 4.66 -5.99
CA SER A 25 0.21 4.65 -6.59
C SER A 25 0.16 4.05 -7.97
N THR A 26 1.27 4.16 -8.70
CA THR A 26 1.43 3.50 -9.99
C THR A 26 2.51 2.44 -9.89
N ARG A 27 2.29 1.32 -10.55
CA ARG A 27 3.24 0.21 -10.62
C ARG A 27 3.55 -0.13 -12.07
N ASN A 28 4.79 -0.53 -12.31
CA ASN A 28 5.16 -1.17 -13.55
C ASN A 28 5.06 -2.70 -13.40
N LYS A 29 4.04 -3.31 -14.04
CA LYS A 29 3.81 -4.75 -14.03
C LYS A 29 4.96 -5.57 -14.61
N LYS A 30 5.74 -5.00 -15.54
CA LYS A 30 6.87 -5.67 -16.21
C LYS A 30 8.22 -5.42 -15.50
N SER A 31 8.21 -4.77 -14.34
CA SER A 31 9.44 -4.56 -13.57
C SER A 31 9.92 -5.86 -12.94
N LEU A 32 11.09 -6.35 -13.38
CA LEU A 32 11.78 -7.49 -12.77
C LEU A 32 12.17 -7.26 -11.30
N ARG A 33 12.24 -6.00 -10.85
CA ARG A 33 12.60 -5.64 -9.47
C ARG A 33 11.44 -5.76 -8.47
N THR A 34 10.22 -5.95 -8.95
CA THR A 34 9.05 -6.02 -8.06
C THR A 34 8.06 -7.08 -8.57
N PRO A 35 8.46 -8.36 -8.58
CA PRO A 35 7.56 -9.46 -8.89
C PRO A 35 6.59 -9.65 -7.71
N GLY A 36 5.29 -9.74 -7.94
CA GLY A 36 4.31 -10.03 -6.87
C GLY A 36 3.48 -8.83 -6.39
N ARG A 37 3.19 -8.70 -5.09
CA ARG A 37 2.40 -7.59 -4.54
C ARG A 37 3.31 -6.45 -4.07
N LEU A 38 2.93 -5.20 -4.30
CA LEU A 38 3.69 -4.05 -3.81
C LEU A 38 3.42 -3.81 -2.32
N GLU A 39 4.49 -3.75 -1.54
CA GLU A 39 4.45 -3.39 -0.12
C GLU A 39 5.34 -2.17 0.10
N LYS A 40 4.80 -1.17 0.79
CA LYS A 40 5.52 0.06 1.13
C LYS A 40 5.20 0.49 2.54
N VAL A 41 6.21 0.93 3.26
CA VAL A 41 6.02 1.64 4.53
C VAL A 41 5.55 3.05 4.23
N LYS A 42 4.37 3.40 4.71
CA LYS A 42 3.77 4.73 4.57
C LYS A 42 3.27 5.21 5.92
N PHE A 43 3.15 6.51 6.06
CA PHE A 43 2.58 7.10 7.26
C PHE A 43 1.08 6.79 7.32
N ASN A 44 0.55 6.41 8.48
CA ASN A 44 -0.88 6.31 8.70
C ASN A 44 -1.31 7.49 9.59
N PRO A 45 -2.13 8.44 9.08
CA PRO A 45 -2.60 9.59 9.86
C PRO A 45 -3.50 9.20 11.04
N TYR A 46 -4.19 8.06 10.99
CA TYR A 46 -5.08 7.61 12.06
C TYR A 46 -4.31 7.02 13.25
N LEU A 47 -3.20 6.32 12.97
CA LEU A 47 -2.31 5.77 13.99
C LEU A 47 -1.13 6.68 14.34
N LYS A 48 -1.00 7.82 13.63
CA LYS A 48 0.08 8.79 13.76
C LYS A 48 1.50 8.19 13.69
N ARG A 49 1.65 7.05 13.01
CA ARG A 49 2.94 6.34 12.86
C ARG A 49 3.09 5.74 11.47
N ARG A 50 4.30 5.32 11.13
CA ARG A 50 4.56 4.59 9.88
C ARG A 50 4.12 3.13 10.04
N THR A 51 3.36 2.65 9.07
CA THR A 51 2.79 1.31 9.05
C THR A 51 2.99 0.67 7.68
N LEU A 52 2.89 -0.65 7.64
CA LEU A 52 2.98 -1.40 6.40
C LEU A 52 1.69 -1.21 5.57
N HIS A 53 1.87 -0.81 4.32
CA HIS A 53 0.79 -0.72 3.35
C HIS A 53 1.01 -1.72 2.22
N ARG A 54 -0.03 -2.48 1.92
CA ARG A 54 0.00 -3.56 0.95
C ARG A 54 -0.96 -3.29 -0.20
N GLU A 55 -0.56 -3.70 -1.40
CA GLU A 55 -1.39 -3.64 -2.59
C GLU A 55 -2.70 -4.41 -2.37
N LYS A 56 -3.80 -3.67 -2.40
CA LYS A 56 -5.17 -4.18 -2.41
C LYS A 56 -5.60 -4.24 -3.88
N ARG A 57 -5.87 -5.46 -4.33
CA ARG A 57 -6.42 -5.79 -5.64
C ARG A 57 -7.82 -6.33 -5.45
#